data_AF-A0A350JJR7-F1
#
_entry.id   AF-A0A350JJR7-F1
#
_cell.length_a   1.000
_cell.length_b   1.000
_cell.length_c   1.000
_cell.angle_alpha   90.00
_cell.angle_beta   90.00
_cell.angle_gamma   90.00
#
_symmetry.space_group_name_H-M   'P 1'
#
loop_
_entity.id
_entity.type
_entity.pdbx_description
1 polymer ?
#
loop_
_entity_poly.entity_id
_entity_poly.type
_entity_poly.pdbx_seq_one_letter_code
_entity_poly.pdbx_strand_id
1 'polypeptide(L)'
;MRVIITLCIAVMACAFQAQAQQQKYDHPDVAPTTSYDPLDVWNEWKVWYANPTENTSYVQEFMTQYEVPQKGMKNLSREETWYWWISNNEDAIESYYKMKEDALD
;
A
#
# COMPACT_ATOMS: atom_id res chain seq x y z
N MET A 1 50.17 -19.05 23.45
CA MET A 1 49.78 -19.03 22.02
C MET A 1 49.27 -20.42 21.69
N ARG A 2 48.04 -20.68 21.27
CA ARG A 2 47.16 -19.98 20.32
C ARG A 2 45.72 -20.03 20.81
N VAL A 3 45.03 -18.90 20.70
CA VAL A 3 43.61 -18.70 20.97
C VAL A 3 42.85 -19.11 19.71
N ILE A 4 41.90 -20.05 19.80
CA ILE A 4 40.95 -20.34 18.72
C ILE A 4 39.57 -19.99 19.27
N ILE A 5 39.13 -18.76 18.99
CA ILE A 5 37.76 -18.31 19.24
C ILE A 5 36.98 -18.68 17.99
N THR A 6 36.24 -19.80 18.05
CA THR A 6 35.26 -20.16 17.03
C THR A 6 34.06 -19.23 17.21
N LEU A 7 34.01 -18.21 16.35
CA LEU A 7 32.95 -17.20 16.30
C LEU A 7 31.68 -17.84 15.73
N CYS A 8 30.76 -18.28 16.60
CA CYS A 8 29.43 -18.72 16.21
C CYS A 8 28.59 -17.53 15.76
N ILE A 9 28.52 -17.29 14.44
CA ILE A 9 27.58 -16.34 13.85
C ILE A 9 26.21 -17.02 13.82
N ALA A 10 25.41 -16.78 14.85
CA ALA A 10 23.99 -17.11 14.85
C ALA A 10 23.28 -16.17 13.85
N VAL A 11 22.99 -16.68 12.66
CA VAL A 11 22.14 -16.01 11.68
C VAL A 11 20.71 -16.02 12.24
N MET A 12 20.36 -14.94 12.93
CA MET A 12 19.01 -14.70 13.40
C MET A 12 18.19 -14.25 12.18
N ALA A 13 17.64 -15.22 11.45
CA ALA A 13 16.69 -14.99 10.38
C ALA A 13 15.37 -14.50 11.00
N CYS A 14 15.16 -13.19 11.02
CA CYS A 14 13.86 -12.62 11.33
C CYS A 14 12.94 -12.84 10.12
N ALA A 15 12.24 -13.98 10.10
CA ALA A 15 11.10 -14.19 9.23
C ALA A 15 9.92 -13.35 9.76
N PHE A 16 9.76 -12.14 9.24
CA PHE A 16 8.56 -11.33 9.47
C PHE A 16 7.51 -11.75 8.43
N GLN A 17 6.80 -12.85 8.68
CA GLN A 17 5.56 -13.16 7.97
C GLN A 17 4.42 -12.40 8.63
N ALA A 18 4.20 -11.16 8.19
CA ALA A 18 2.96 -10.46 8.48
C ALA A 18 1.85 -11.06 7.61
N GLN A 19 1.17 -12.08 8.12
CA GLN A 19 -0.13 -12.49 7.60
C GLN A 19 -1.14 -11.40 8.01
N ALA A 20 -1.40 -10.45 7.12
CA ALA A 20 -2.56 -9.57 7.26
C ALA A 20 -3.82 -10.41 7.05
N GLN A 21 -4.39 -10.93 8.14
CA GLN A 21 -5.74 -11.46 8.13
C GLN A 21 -6.69 -10.27 7.94
N GLN A 22 -7.24 -10.13 6.72
CA GLN A 22 -8.34 -9.21 6.44
C GLN A 22 -9.56 -9.62 7.30
N GLN A 23 -9.77 -8.93 8.42
CA GLN A 23 -11.06 -8.96 9.09
C GLN A 23 -12.01 -8.07 8.28
N LYS A 24 -12.81 -8.69 7.40
CA LYS A 24 -14.01 -8.04 6.85
C LYS A 24 -14.91 -7.68 8.02
N TYR A 25 -14.99 -6.40 8.34
CA TYR A 25 -15.90 -5.88 9.33
C TYR A 25 -17.31 -5.92 8.72
N ASP A 26 -18.08 -6.94 9.09
CA ASP A 26 -19.46 -7.13 8.65
C ASP A 26 -20.37 -6.25 9.54
N HIS A 27 -20.54 -4.99 9.15
CA HIS A 27 -21.60 -4.14 9.68
C HIS A 27 -22.86 -4.37 8.85
N PRO A 28 -23.93 -4.97 9.41
CA PRO A 28 -25.20 -5.05 8.72
C PRO A 28 -25.85 -3.66 8.78
N ASP A 29 -26.21 -3.13 7.61
CA ASP A 29 -27.07 -1.94 7.37
C ASP A 29 -26.45 -0.73 6.65
N VAL A 30 -25.29 -0.88 6.02
CA VAL A 30 -24.95 -0.07 4.83
C VAL A 30 -24.17 -0.96 3.88
N ALA A 31 -24.80 -1.43 2.79
CA ALA A 31 -24.04 -1.99 1.69
C ALA A 31 -23.08 -0.90 1.20
N PRO A 32 -21.74 -1.13 1.18
CA PRO A 32 -20.84 -0.20 0.54
C PRO A 32 -21.27 -0.08 -0.92
N THR A 33 -21.78 1.09 -1.32
CA THR A 33 -22.06 1.37 -2.74
C THR A 33 -20.78 1.60 -3.55
N THR A 34 -19.63 1.65 -2.88
CA THR A 34 -18.29 1.62 -3.46
C THR A 34 -17.73 0.20 -3.38
N SER A 35 -17.22 -0.32 -4.49
CA SER A 35 -16.63 -1.66 -4.57
C SER A 35 -15.26 -1.79 -3.91
N TYR A 36 -14.81 -0.77 -3.16
CA TYR A 36 -13.46 -0.72 -2.61
C TYR A 36 -13.38 -0.02 -1.25
N ASP A 37 -12.35 -0.37 -0.47
CA ASP A 37 -12.02 0.26 0.82
C ASP A 37 -10.87 1.28 0.63
N PRO A 38 -11.08 2.58 0.91
CA PRO A 38 -10.02 3.59 0.87
C PRO A 38 -8.78 3.25 1.69
N LEU A 39 -8.94 2.51 2.79
CA LEU A 39 -7.84 2.10 3.66
C LEU A 39 -6.91 1.10 2.97
N ASP A 40 -7.46 0.19 2.17
CA ASP A 40 -6.69 -0.81 1.44
C ASP A 40 -5.80 -0.15 0.38
N VAL A 41 -6.37 0.74 -0.42
CA VAL A 41 -5.63 1.51 -1.43
C VAL A 41 -4.55 2.37 -0.79
N TRP A 42 -4.87 3.03 0.33
CA TRP A 42 -3.92 3.85 1.07
C TRP A 42 -2.73 3.05 1.60
N ASN A 43 -2.98 1.87 2.18
CA ASN A 43 -1.93 0.98 2.66
C ASN A 43 -1.03 0.50 1.51
N GLU A 44 -1.62 0.19 0.36
CA GLU A 44 -0.88 -0.21 -0.84
C GLU A 44 0.05 0.89 -1.34
N TRP A 45 -0.45 2.12 -1.44
CA TRP A 45 0.36 3.27 -1.86
C TRP A 45 1.51 3.56 -0.90
N LYS A 46 1.30 3.35 0.40
CA LYS A 46 2.38 3.45 1.39
C LYS A 46 3.47 2.40 1.19
N VAL A 47 3.08 1.16 0.94
CA VAL A 47 4.02 0.07 0.65
C VAL A 47 4.78 0.36 -0.64
N TRP A 48 4.08 0.73 -1.71
CA TRP A 48 4.68 1.12 -2.98
C TRP A 48 5.68 2.27 -2.81
N TYR A 49 5.31 3.34 -2.09
CA TYR A 49 6.20 4.49 -1.93
C TYR A 49 7.47 4.15 -1.15
N ALA A 50 7.36 3.27 -0.15
CA ALA A 50 8.51 2.82 0.63
C ALA A 50 9.44 1.89 -0.17
N ASN A 51 8.89 1.10 -1.09
CA ASN A 51 9.63 0.12 -1.86
C ASN A 51 9.01 -0.11 -3.25
N PRO A 52 9.19 0.81 -4.21
CA PRO A 52 8.61 0.68 -5.53
C PRO A 52 9.33 -0.44 -6.30
N THR A 53 8.56 -1.31 -6.92
CA THR A 53 9.04 -2.42 -7.76
C THR A 53 8.40 -2.37 -9.15
N GLU A 54 8.98 -3.10 -10.10
CA GLU A 54 8.42 -3.23 -11.47
C GLU A 54 6.97 -3.75 -11.44
N ASN A 55 6.66 -4.70 -10.56
CA ASN A 55 5.32 -5.27 -10.36
C ASN A 55 4.30 -4.30 -9.75
N THR A 56 4.73 -3.08 -9.40
CA THR A 56 3.89 -2.01 -8.82
C THR A 56 3.99 -0.72 -9.63
N SER A 57 4.53 -0.79 -10.85
CA SER A 57 4.65 0.35 -11.78
C SER A 57 3.29 0.99 -12.09
N TYR A 58 2.21 0.19 -12.14
CA TYR A 58 0.85 0.68 -12.31
C TYR A 58 0.44 1.72 -11.26
N VAL A 59 0.96 1.64 -10.04
CA VAL A 59 0.69 2.64 -8.98
C VAL A 59 1.28 3.99 -9.37
N GLN A 60 2.52 3.98 -9.87
CA GLN A 60 3.19 5.20 -10.32
C GLN A 60 2.51 5.82 -11.54
N GLU A 61 2.12 4.99 -12.50
CA GLU A 61 1.40 5.40 -13.70
C GLU A 61 0.06 6.03 -13.32
N PHE A 62 -0.71 5.36 -12.46
CA PHE A 62 -1.97 5.89 -11.93
C PHE A 62 -1.77 7.24 -11.23
N MET A 63 -0.81 7.33 -10.31
CA MET A 63 -0.55 8.57 -9.57
C MET A 63 -0.17 9.72 -10.50
N THR A 64 0.53 9.44 -11.59
CA THR A 64 0.90 10.44 -12.61
C THR A 64 -0.31 10.83 -13.44
N GLN A 65 -1.08 9.86 -13.93
CA GLN A 65 -2.25 10.08 -14.79
C GLN A 65 -3.36 10.87 -14.09
N TYR A 66 -3.60 10.58 -12.81
CA TYR A 66 -4.65 11.23 -12.01
C TYR A 66 -4.12 12.38 -11.16
N GLU A 67 -2.88 12.81 -11.38
CA GLU A 67 -2.23 13.93 -10.69
C GLU A 67 -2.35 13.83 -9.16
N VAL A 68 -2.21 12.61 -8.61
CA VAL A 68 -2.33 12.36 -7.18
C VAL A 68 -1.25 13.16 -6.44
N PRO A 69 -1.60 13.96 -5.42
CA PRO A 69 -0.63 14.78 -4.70
C PRO A 69 0.52 13.96 -4.12
N GLN A 70 1.76 14.23 -4.54
CA GLN A 70 2.95 13.52 -4.06
C GLN A 70 3.55 14.10 -2.77
N LYS A 71 2.94 15.16 -2.23
CA LYS A 71 3.36 15.86 -1.02
C LYS A 71 2.14 16.19 -0.16
N GLY A 72 2.39 16.47 1.12
CA GLY A 72 1.36 16.94 2.02
C GLY A 72 0.73 18.25 1.54
N MET A 73 -0.59 18.36 1.65
CA MET A 73 -1.37 19.55 1.30
C MET A 73 -2.33 19.89 2.43
N LYS A 74 -2.78 21.16 2.52
CA LYS A 74 -3.81 21.59 3.50
C LYS A 74 -3.47 21.22 4.96
N ASN A 75 -2.22 21.35 5.36
CA ASN A 75 -1.69 20.94 6.68
C ASN A 75 -1.78 19.43 6.97
N LEU A 76 -2.03 18.60 5.96
CA LEU A 76 -1.96 17.15 6.04
C LEU A 76 -0.55 16.68 5.67
N SER A 77 -0.11 15.59 6.28
CA SER A 77 1.02 14.81 5.78
C SER A 77 0.71 14.22 4.39
N ARG A 78 1.73 13.69 3.70
CA ARG A 78 1.52 13.02 2.41
C ARG A 78 0.54 11.85 2.53
N GLU A 79 0.69 11.03 3.57
CA GLU A 79 -0.17 9.87 3.80
C GLU A 79 -1.62 10.29 4.08
N GLU A 80 -1.84 11.30 4.92
CA GLU A 80 -3.18 11.84 5.17
C GLU A 80 -3.78 12.50 3.93
N THR A 81 -2.95 13.15 3.11
CA THR A 81 -3.36 13.72 1.82
C THR A 81 -3.82 12.63 0.86
N TRP A 82 -3.13 11.49 0.81
CA TRP A 82 -3.54 10.35 0.00
C TRP A 82 -4.84 9.74 0.48
N TYR A 83 -4.97 9.48 1.78
CA TYR A 83 -6.23 8.96 2.33
C TYR A 83 -7.40 9.88 1.99
N TRP A 84 -7.23 11.19 2.22
CA TRP A 84 -8.22 12.19 1.81
C TRP A 84 -8.52 12.14 0.31
N TRP A 85 -7.50 12.08 -0.54
CA TRP A 85 -7.68 12.05 -1.99
C TRP A 85 -8.44 10.81 -2.44
N ILE A 86 -8.08 9.62 -1.93
CA ILE A 86 -8.76 8.34 -2.22
C ILE A 86 -10.23 8.42 -1.82
N SER A 87 -10.55 8.98 -0.66
CA SER A 87 -11.92 9.16 -0.18
C SER A 87 -12.73 10.21 -0.94
N ASN A 88 -12.12 11.02 -1.81
CA ASN A 88 -12.78 12.11 -2.53
C ASN A 88 -12.75 11.95 -4.07
N ASN A 89 -12.14 10.88 -4.60
CA ASN A 89 -11.97 10.66 -6.03
C ASN A 89 -12.37 9.23 -6.43
N GLU A 90 -13.61 8.84 -6.15
CA GLU A 90 -14.04 7.43 -6.26
C GLU A 90 -13.92 6.86 -7.68
N ASP A 91 -14.33 7.62 -8.68
CA ASP A 91 -14.22 7.23 -10.10
C ASP A 91 -12.77 6.95 -10.53
N ALA A 92 -11.81 7.70 -9.95
CA ALA A 92 -10.41 7.47 -10.21
C ALA A 92 -9.94 6.17 -9.55
N ILE A 93 -10.38 5.89 -8.33
CA ILE A 93 -10.02 4.65 -7.64
C ILE A 93 -10.61 3.41 -8.34
N GLU A 94 -11.80 3.48 -8.92
CA GLU A 94 -12.27 2.38 -9.79
C GLU A 94 -11.32 2.11 -10.96
N SER A 95 -10.74 3.16 -11.54
CA SER A 95 -9.76 3.04 -12.61
C SER A 95 -8.43 2.48 -12.11
N TYR A 96 -8.03 2.79 -10.87
CA TYR A 96 -6.88 2.19 -10.21
C TYR A 96 -6.99 0.66 -10.14
N TYR A 97 -8.16 0.13 -9.76
CA TYR A 97 -8.36 -1.32 -9.70
C TYR A 97 -8.30 -1.99 -11.07
N LYS A 98 -8.81 -1.36 -12.12
CA LYS A 98 -8.69 -1.87 -13.49
C LYS A 98 -7.22 -1.94 -13.92
N MET A 99 -6.46 -0.86 -13.68
CA MET A 99 -5.02 -0.86 -13.96
C MET A 99 -4.25 -1.93 -13.17
N LYS A 100 -4.67 -2.17 -11.93
CA LYS A 100 -4.09 -3.21 -11.09
C LYS A 100 -4.42 -4.62 -11.59
N GLU A 101 -5.66 -4.87 -12.02
CA GLU A 101 -6.08 -6.15 -12.60
C GLU A 101 -5.31 -6.42 -13.90
N ASP A 102 -5.27 -5.45 -14.81
CA ASP A 102 -4.54 -5.55 -16.10
C ASP A 102 -3.02 -5.78 -15.91
N ALA A 103 -2.44 -5.30 -14.81
CA ALA A 103 -1.02 -5.48 -14.51
C ALA A 103 -0.69 -6.83 -13.84
N LEU A 104 -1.70 -7.55 -13.34
CA LEU A 104 -1.55 -8.84 -12.65
C LEU A 104 -1.94 -10.04 -13.54
N ASP A 105 -2.59 -9.80 -14.68
CA ASP A 105 -2.88 -10.77 -15.74
C ASP A 105 -1.66 -11.05 -16.65
#